data_AF-A0A9D2IVW2-F1
#
_entry.id   AF-A0A9D2IVW2-F1
#
_cell.length_a   1.000
_cell.length_b   1.000
_cell.length_c   1.000
_cell.angle_alpha   90.00
_cell.angle_beta   90.00
_cell.angle_gamma   90.00
#
_symmetry.space_group_name_H-M   'P 1'
#
loop_
_entity.id
_entity.type
_entity.pdbx_description
1 polymer ?
#
loop_
_entity_poly.entity_id
_entity_poly.type
_entity_poly.pdbx_seq_one_letter_code
_entity_poly.pdbx_strand_id
1 'polypeptide(L)'
;LYAVKKLPNVRLMPHTTMVDLLFDEGKTQCLGALVRDNRTGELTAVLAGNTVLATGGVGGLFRHSTNFRILTGDGVGVALEHGIAVDHPDYVQFHPTTLYTQRRGRSFLISESVRGEGAQLINAAGERFVDELLPRDVVTAAIRKEMRKEGSKFVRLDLRTVAGGEETLLHHFPGIVERCREEGYDVLSEPIPVVPAQHYFMGGVRSDLSGRTTMPHLYAVGETCCNGVHGRNRLASNSLLEALIFARRAADDIAKGACARGQAVIPSMTYDKKQERARHALVTKEVDREHE
;
A
#
# COMPACT_ATOMS: atom_id res chain seq x y z
N LEU A 1 14.22 -2.32 11.83
CA LEU A 1 15.60 -2.40 11.31
C LEU A 1 16.67 -2.66 12.40
N TYR A 2 16.60 -2.05 13.59
CA TYR A 2 17.65 -2.21 14.62
C TYR A 2 17.94 -3.67 15.01
N ALA A 3 16.90 -4.49 15.21
CA ALA A 3 17.07 -5.92 15.49
C ALA A 3 17.72 -6.68 14.32
N VAL A 4 17.28 -6.42 13.08
CA VAL A 4 17.80 -7.08 11.87
C VAL A 4 19.27 -6.77 11.64
N LYS A 5 19.71 -5.52 11.91
CA LYS A 5 21.12 -5.11 11.79
C LYS A 5 22.09 -5.91 12.68
N LYS A 6 21.59 -6.59 13.71
CA LYS A 6 22.41 -7.39 14.64
C LYS A 6 22.58 -8.84 14.19
N LEU A 7 21.89 -9.27 13.13
CA LEU A 7 21.93 -10.65 12.66
C LEU A 7 23.15 -10.86 11.73
N PRO A 8 24.11 -11.74 12.09
CA PRO A 8 25.34 -11.92 11.31
C PRO A 8 25.11 -12.58 9.94
N ASN A 9 23.98 -13.26 9.78
CA ASN A 9 23.56 -13.94 8.56
C ASN A 9 22.63 -13.08 7.67
N VAL A 10 22.46 -11.78 7.98
CA VAL A 10 21.63 -10.86 7.18
C VAL A 10 22.47 -9.72 6.62
N ARG A 11 22.48 -9.59 5.29
CA ARG A 11 23.06 -8.44 4.60
C ARG A 11 21.97 -7.46 4.21
N LEU A 12 22.06 -6.22 4.68
CA LEU A 12 21.19 -5.13 4.25
C LEU A 12 21.85 -4.33 3.13
N MET A 13 21.14 -4.14 2.03
CA MET A 13 21.57 -3.32 0.88
C MET A 13 20.62 -2.11 0.73
N PRO A 14 20.74 -1.07 1.58
CA PRO A 14 19.91 0.13 1.45
C PRO A 14 20.25 0.87 0.14
N HIS A 15 19.33 1.72 -0.33
CA HIS A 15 19.46 2.44 -1.61
C HIS A 15 19.68 1.51 -2.81
N THR A 16 19.13 0.30 -2.75
CA THR A 16 19.21 -0.69 -3.83
C THR A 16 17.80 -0.97 -4.34
N THR A 17 17.54 -0.68 -5.62
CA THR A 17 16.23 -0.89 -6.26
C THR A 17 16.24 -2.21 -7.01
N MET A 18 15.21 -3.03 -6.82
CA MET A 18 14.95 -4.18 -7.69
C MET A 18 14.52 -3.67 -9.07
N VAL A 19 15.26 -4.05 -10.11
CA VAL A 19 14.97 -3.67 -11.49
C VAL A 19 14.12 -4.74 -12.16
N ASP A 20 14.50 -6.00 -11.98
CA ASP A 20 13.84 -7.16 -12.57
C ASP A 20 14.13 -8.45 -11.76
N LEU A 21 13.38 -9.50 -12.03
CA LEU A 21 13.66 -10.86 -11.56
C LEU A 21 14.58 -11.60 -12.53
N LEU A 22 15.37 -12.53 -12.01
CA LEU A 22 16.24 -13.40 -12.79
C LEU A 22 15.63 -14.79 -12.89
N PHE A 23 15.68 -15.38 -14.08
CA PHE A 23 15.12 -16.71 -14.37
C PHE A 23 16.14 -17.58 -15.11
N ASP A 24 15.88 -18.88 -15.19
CA ASP A 24 16.55 -19.77 -16.14
C ASP A 24 16.06 -19.53 -17.59
N GLU A 25 16.74 -20.12 -18.57
CA GLU A 25 16.44 -19.93 -20.01
C GLU A 25 14.98 -20.29 -20.37
N GLY A 26 14.43 -21.32 -19.72
CA GLY A 26 13.04 -21.74 -19.90
C GLY A 26 12.01 -21.00 -19.05
N LYS A 27 12.41 -20.02 -18.23
CA LYS A 27 11.56 -19.36 -17.22
C LYS A 27 10.76 -20.34 -16.35
N THR A 28 11.38 -21.44 -15.96
CA THR A 28 10.78 -22.47 -15.10
C THR A 28 10.97 -22.18 -13.62
N GLN A 29 11.93 -21.33 -13.25
CA GLN A 29 12.22 -20.97 -11.87
C GLN A 29 12.82 -19.57 -11.74
N CYS A 30 12.56 -18.92 -10.60
CA CYS A 30 13.26 -17.70 -10.20
C CYS A 30 14.63 -18.04 -9.59
N LEU A 31 15.67 -17.31 -10.00
CA LEU A 31 17.06 -17.49 -9.59
C LEU A 31 17.65 -16.25 -8.91
N GLY A 32 16.82 -15.26 -8.57
CA GLY A 32 17.24 -14.04 -7.88
C GLY A 32 16.64 -12.78 -8.47
N ALA A 33 17.38 -11.67 -8.36
CA ALA A 33 16.96 -10.38 -8.88
C ALA A 33 18.12 -9.60 -9.48
N LEU A 34 17.82 -8.82 -10.52
CA LEU A 34 18.68 -7.76 -11.00
C LEU A 34 18.40 -6.51 -10.16
N VAL A 35 19.43 -5.97 -9.52
CA VAL A 35 19.29 -4.80 -8.65
C VAL A 35 20.19 -3.66 -9.12
N ARG A 36 19.79 -2.44 -8.79
CA ARG A 36 20.53 -1.20 -9.07
C ARG A 36 20.93 -0.52 -7.77
N ASP A 37 22.22 -0.23 -7.57
CA ASP A 37 22.61 0.72 -6.51
C ASP A 37 22.25 2.14 -6.96
N ASN A 38 21.39 2.82 -6.21
CA ASN A 38 20.88 4.13 -6.58
C ASN A 38 21.91 5.26 -6.47
N ARG A 39 23.05 5.01 -5.82
CA ARG A 39 24.14 5.97 -5.65
C ARG A 39 25.13 5.91 -6.82
N THR A 40 25.47 4.70 -7.29
CA THR A 40 26.43 4.51 -8.38
C THR A 40 25.75 4.30 -9.73
N GLY A 41 24.51 3.81 -9.73
CA GLY A 41 23.79 3.38 -10.91
C GLY A 41 24.19 2.01 -11.45
N GLU A 42 25.10 1.31 -10.76
CA GLU A 42 25.57 -0.02 -11.12
C GLU A 42 24.43 -1.05 -11.03
N LEU A 43 24.38 -1.94 -12.03
CA LEU A 43 23.49 -3.09 -12.05
C LEU A 43 24.24 -4.33 -11.59
N THR A 44 23.66 -5.06 -10.64
CA THR A 44 24.24 -6.28 -10.08
C THR A 44 23.20 -7.39 -10.09
N ALA A 45 23.58 -8.57 -10.59
CA ALA A 45 22.78 -9.78 -10.44
C ALA A 45 22.98 -10.36 -9.03
N VAL A 46 21.92 -10.41 -8.24
CA VAL A 46 21.91 -11.07 -6.93
C VAL A 46 21.23 -12.42 -7.12
N LEU A 47 22.04 -13.48 -7.14
CA LEU A 47 21.55 -14.85 -7.27
C LEU A 47 21.09 -15.38 -5.91
N ALA A 48 19.95 -16.06 -5.91
CA ALA A 48 19.36 -16.64 -4.71
C ALA A 48 18.64 -17.95 -5.02
N GLY A 49 18.73 -18.90 -4.09
CA GLY A 49 17.98 -20.16 -4.18
C GLY A 49 16.48 -19.98 -3.96
N ASN A 50 16.06 -18.91 -3.29
CA ASN A 50 14.66 -18.51 -3.12
C ASN A 50 14.61 -16.97 -3.02
N THR A 51 13.63 -16.35 -3.69
CA THR A 51 13.43 -14.90 -3.72
C THR A 51 12.07 -14.55 -3.11
N VAL A 52 12.00 -13.53 -2.26
CA VAL A 52 10.77 -13.10 -1.60
C VAL A 52 10.46 -11.65 -1.93
N LEU A 53 9.29 -11.39 -2.53
CA LEU A 53 8.74 -10.06 -2.73
C LEU A 53 8.00 -9.61 -1.47
N ALA A 54 8.49 -8.55 -0.85
CA ALA A 54 7.88 -7.88 0.31
C ALA A 54 7.87 -6.35 0.07
N THR A 55 7.44 -5.94 -1.12
CA THR A 55 7.62 -4.58 -1.68
C THR A 55 6.53 -3.58 -1.27
N GLY A 56 5.53 -4.00 -0.51
CA GLY A 56 4.37 -3.19 -0.14
C GLY A 56 3.34 -3.05 -1.27
N GLY A 57 2.38 -2.13 -1.11
CA GLY A 57 1.29 -1.92 -2.05
C GLY A 57 1.58 -0.91 -3.18
N VAL A 58 0.50 -0.33 -3.70
CA VAL A 58 0.49 0.58 -4.87
C VAL A 58 0.21 2.05 -4.50
N GLY A 59 0.20 2.39 -3.21
CA GLY A 59 -0.30 3.68 -2.74
C GLY A 59 0.44 4.92 -3.25
N GLY A 60 1.71 4.77 -3.62
CA GLY A 60 2.52 5.82 -4.24
C GLY A 60 1.96 6.32 -5.58
N LEU A 61 1.18 5.50 -6.28
CA LEU A 61 0.56 5.83 -7.58
C LEU A 61 -0.68 6.72 -7.43
N PHE A 62 -1.27 6.83 -6.24
CA PHE A 62 -2.50 7.59 -6.02
C PHE A 62 -2.21 9.03 -5.64
N ARG A 63 -3.03 9.97 -6.15
CA ARG A 63 -2.91 11.40 -5.77
C ARG A 63 -3.01 11.59 -4.24
N HIS A 64 -4.06 11.04 -3.64
CA HIS A 64 -4.27 11.01 -2.20
C HIS A 64 -4.03 9.59 -1.70
N SER A 65 -3.02 9.43 -0.84
CA SER A 65 -2.69 8.14 -0.23
C SER A 65 -2.12 8.33 1.17
N THR A 66 -2.48 7.43 2.07
CA THR A 66 -1.88 7.34 3.40
C THR A 66 -0.57 6.54 3.39
N ASN A 67 -0.06 6.16 2.23
CA ASN A 67 1.19 5.42 2.10
C ASN A 67 2.36 6.32 1.72
N PHE A 68 3.57 5.79 1.85
CA PHE A 68 4.77 6.45 1.34
C PHE A 68 4.79 6.39 -0.19
N ARG A 69 5.35 7.44 -0.82
CA ARG A 69 5.42 7.57 -2.29
C ARG A 69 6.29 6.51 -2.97
N ILE A 70 7.13 5.82 -2.20
CA ILE A 70 7.96 4.71 -2.69
C ILE A 70 7.16 3.41 -2.92
N LEU A 71 5.90 3.34 -2.48
CA LEU A 71 5.07 2.14 -2.69
C LEU A 71 4.41 2.20 -4.07
N THR A 72 5.19 1.94 -5.13
CA THR A 72 4.78 2.11 -6.53
C THR A 72 4.34 0.81 -7.20
N GLY A 73 4.16 -0.26 -6.44
CA GLY A 73 3.74 -1.55 -6.99
C GLY A 73 4.82 -2.27 -7.79
N ASP A 74 6.11 -2.05 -7.49
CA ASP A 74 7.20 -2.54 -8.35
C ASP A 74 7.22 -4.08 -8.46
N GLY A 75 6.97 -4.80 -7.37
CA GLY A 75 6.85 -6.27 -7.38
C GLY A 75 5.66 -6.75 -8.21
N VAL A 76 4.54 -6.03 -8.18
CA VAL A 76 3.34 -6.33 -9.01
C VAL A 76 3.65 -6.09 -10.48
N GLY A 77 4.31 -4.96 -10.80
CA GLY A 77 4.67 -4.63 -12.17
C GLY A 77 5.63 -5.65 -12.79
N VAL A 78 6.66 -6.05 -12.06
CA VAL A 78 7.59 -7.11 -12.52
C VAL A 78 6.86 -8.46 -12.67
N ALA A 79 5.92 -8.78 -11.77
CA ALA A 79 5.10 -9.99 -11.91
C ALA A 79 4.28 -9.98 -13.20
N LEU A 80 3.59 -8.87 -13.50
CA LEU A 80 2.82 -8.70 -14.73
C LEU A 80 3.68 -8.84 -16.00
N GLU A 81 4.86 -8.21 -16.02
CA GLU A 81 5.79 -8.25 -17.16
C GLU A 81 6.27 -9.67 -17.49
N HIS A 82 6.39 -10.54 -16.48
CA HIS A 82 6.84 -11.93 -16.65
C HIS A 82 5.71 -12.96 -16.64
N GLY A 83 4.45 -12.53 -16.67
CA GLY A 83 3.30 -13.44 -16.66
C GLY A 83 3.14 -14.23 -15.36
N ILE A 84 3.71 -13.73 -14.26
CA ILE A 84 3.46 -14.25 -12.92
C ILE A 84 2.06 -13.77 -12.51
N ALA A 85 1.21 -14.67 -12.02
CA ALA A 85 -0.18 -14.35 -11.80
C ALA A 85 -0.34 -13.22 -10.77
N VAL A 86 -1.21 -12.26 -11.10
CA VAL A 86 -1.65 -11.17 -10.23
C VAL A 86 -3.15 -11.26 -10.12
N ASP A 87 -3.66 -11.26 -8.89
CA ASP A 87 -5.08 -11.35 -8.60
C ASP A 87 -5.63 -10.01 -8.14
N HIS A 88 -6.83 -9.70 -8.62
CA HIS A 88 -7.64 -8.57 -8.20
C HIS A 88 -6.87 -7.23 -8.13
N PRO A 89 -6.13 -6.83 -9.18
CA PRO A 89 -5.34 -5.59 -9.17
C PRO A 89 -6.20 -4.34 -8.89
N ASP A 90 -7.51 -4.41 -9.12
CA ASP A 90 -8.50 -3.38 -8.84
C ASP A 90 -8.97 -3.32 -7.37
N TYR A 91 -8.64 -4.32 -6.53
CA TYR A 91 -9.04 -4.37 -5.13
C TYR A 91 -8.19 -3.44 -4.27
N VAL A 92 -8.57 -2.16 -4.28
CA VAL A 92 -7.95 -1.08 -3.52
C VAL A 92 -8.91 -0.54 -2.47
N GLN A 93 -8.46 -0.50 -1.22
CA GLN A 93 -9.23 0.11 -0.14
C GLN A 93 -8.88 1.58 0.00
N PHE A 94 -9.93 2.41 0.07
CA PHE A 94 -9.83 3.82 0.39
C PHE A 94 -10.25 4.07 1.84
N HIS A 95 -9.49 4.91 2.54
CA HIS A 95 -9.91 5.46 3.82
C HIS A 95 -10.78 6.70 3.57
N PRO A 96 -11.97 6.82 4.18
CA PRO A 96 -12.89 7.92 3.88
C PRO A 96 -12.37 9.29 4.35
N THR A 97 -11.68 9.32 5.50
CA THR A 97 -11.30 10.56 6.17
C THR A 97 -9.78 10.69 6.25
N THR A 98 -9.19 11.43 5.31
CA THR A 98 -7.83 11.95 5.44
C THR A 98 -7.84 13.45 5.36
N LEU A 99 -7.00 14.13 6.13
CA LEU A 99 -6.90 15.58 6.10
C LEU A 99 -6.49 16.03 4.69
N TYR A 100 -7.31 16.88 4.10
CA TYR A 100 -7.03 17.44 2.78
C TYR A 100 -5.86 18.43 2.91
N THR A 101 -4.81 18.20 2.13
CA THR A 101 -3.68 19.12 2.02
C THR A 101 -3.25 19.23 0.56
N GLN A 102 -2.78 20.41 0.18
CA GLN A 102 -2.15 20.63 -1.12
C GLN A 102 -0.67 20.22 -1.11
N ARG A 103 -0.10 19.96 0.08
CA ARG A 103 1.30 19.56 0.24
C ARG A 103 1.52 18.18 -0.38
N ARG A 104 2.65 18.02 -1.06
CA ARG A 104 3.08 16.71 -1.56
C ARG A 104 3.50 15.83 -0.39
N GLY A 105 3.13 14.56 -0.44
CA GLY A 105 3.51 13.59 0.57
C GLY A 105 2.39 12.62 0.88
N ARG A 106 2.44 12.09 2.09
CA ARG A 106 1.45 11.17 2.66
C ARG A 106 0.29 11.97 3.23
N SER A 107 -0.94 11.62 2.87
CA SER A 107 -2.15 12.17 3.50
C SER A 107 -2.20 11.75 4.96
N PHE A 108 -2.47 12.70 5.86
CA PHE A 108 -2.66 12.39 7.26
C PHE A 108 -4.03 11.73 7.47
N LEU A 109 -4.03 10.54 8.06
CA LEU A 109 -5.25 9.78 8.30
C LEU A 109 -5.94 10.30 9.56
N ILE A 110 -7.23 10.63 9.46
CA ILE A 110 -8.09 10.88 10.62
C ILE A 110 -8.74 9.56 10.99
N SER A 111 -8.43 9.03 12.18
CA SER A 111 -8.80 7.68 12.60
C SER A 111 -10.31 7.43 12.44
N GLU A 112 -10.67 6.20 12.03
CA GLU A 112 -12.07 5.74 12.02
C GLU A 112 -12.74 5.85 13.39
N SER A 113 -11.97 5.74 14.48
CA SER A 113 -12.45 5.97 15.84
C SER A 113 -13.05 7.36 16.04
N VAL A 114 -12.57 8.39 15.33
CA VAL A 114 -13.12 9.76 15.44
C VAL A 114 -14.57 9.80 14.94
N ARG A 115 -14.87 9.09 13.85
CA ARG A 115 -16.26 8.88 13.38
C ARG A 115 -17.06 8.05 14.38
N GLY A 116 -16.46 6.99 14.91
CA GLY A 116 -17.07 6.12 15.93
C GLY A 116 -17.47 6.84 17.22
N GLU A 117 -16.74 7.91 17.57
CA GLU A 117 -17.01 8.74 18.74
C GLU A 117 -17.93 9.94 18.43
N GLY A 118 -18.48 10.03 17.21
CA GLY A 118 -19.56 10.96 16.87
C GLY A 118 -19.18 12.16 16.01
N ALA A 119 -17.96 12.21 15.46
CA ALA A 119 -17.62 13.24 14.47
C ALA A 119 -18.48 13.10 13.21
N GLN A 120 -19.00 14.21 12.69
CA GLN A 120 -19.96 14.23 11.59
C GLN A 120 -19.37 14.73 10.28
N LEU A 121 -19.71 14.07 9.17
CA LEU A 121 -19.38 14.52 7.82
C LEU A 121 -20.44 15.49 7.33
N ILE A 122 -20.02 16.72 7.05
CA ILE A 122 -20.88 17.82 6.61
C ILE A 122 -20.43 18.38 5.25
N ASN A 123 -21.39 18.86 4.49
CA ASN A 123 -21.18 19.45 3.17
C ASN A 123 -20.79 20.95 3.28
N ALA A 124 -20.68 21.65 2.14
CA ALA A 124 -20.32 23.06 2.11
C ALA A 124 -21.35 23.97 2.81
N ALA A 125 -22.63 23.57 2.84
CA ALA A 125 -23.72 24.24 3.52
C ALA A 125 -23.80 23.91 5.03
N GLY A 126 -22.97 23.00 5.52
CA GLY A 126 -22.96 22.56 6.93
C GLY A 126 -23.98 21.45 7.24
N GLU A 127 -24.55 20.82 6.22
CA GLU A 127 -25.54 19.76 6.37
C GLU A 127 -24.85 18.39 6.42
N ARG A 128 -25.28 17.54 7.36
CA ARG A 128 -24.85 16.15 7.44
C ARG A 128 -25.44 15.35 6.27
N PHE A 129 -24.61 14.58 5.56
CA PHE A 129 -25.02 13.89 4.33
C PHE A 129 -24.84 12.36 4.34
N VAL A 130 -24.25 11.79 5.40
CA VAL A 130 -24.02 10.35 5.52
C VAL A 130 -24.02 9.92 6.98
N ASP A 131 -24.35 8.65 7.23
CA ASP A 131 -24.08 8.01 8.52
C ASP A 131 -22.63 7.50 8.54
N GLU A 132 -21.83 8.07 9.44
CA GLU A 132 -20.40 7.83 9.56
C GLU A 132 -20.07 6.45 10.12
N LEU A 133 -21.05 5.72 10.68
CA LEU A 133 -20.88 4.35 11.18
C LEU A 133 -21.04 3.29 10.09
N LEU A 134 -21.42 3.68 8.87
CA LEU A 134 -21.50 2.78 7.73
C LEU A 134 -20.11 2.25 7.31
N PRO A 135 -20.06 1.13 6.57
CA PRO A 135 -18.81 0.61 6.01
C PRO A 135 -18.01 1.65 5.21
N ARG A 136 -16.69 1.53 5.24
CA ARG A 136 -15.74 2.52 4.66
C ARG A 136 -16.00 2.82 3.18
N ASP A 137 -16.34 1.81 2.41
CA ASP A 137 -16.67 1.90 0.99
C ASP A 137 -17.95 2.72 0.76
N VAL A 138 -18.97 2.52 1.59
CA VAL A 138 -20.22 3.30 1.55
C VAL A 138 -19.96 4.77 1.90
N VAL A 139 -19.24 5.03 3.00
CA VAL A 139 -18.88 6.39 3.41
C VAL A 139 -18.01 7.08 2.35
N THR A 140 -17.03 6.37 1.79
CA THR A 140 -16.17 6.90 0.71
C THR A 140 -16.98 7.24 -0.54
N ALA A 141 -17.93 6.40 -0.94
CA ALA A 141 -18.81 6.65 -2.07
C ALA A 141 -19.71 7.87 -1.85
N ALA A 142 -20.25 8.03 -0.63
CA ALA A 142 -21.03 9.20 -0.24
C ALA A 142 -20.20 10.50 -0.32
N ILE A 143 -18.98 10.50 0.22
CA ILE A 143 -18.07 11.66 0.13
C ILE A 143 -17.77 12.01 -1.33
N ARG A 144 -17.43 11.02 -2.16
CA ARG A 144 -17.16 11.25 -3.60
C ARG A 144 -18.39 11.77 -4.35
N LYS A 145 -19.60 11.35 -3.96
CA LYS A 145 -20.85 11.87 -4.53
C LYS A 145 -21.07 13.33 -4.15
N GLU A 146 -20.88 13.69 -2.88
CA GLU A 146 -21.07 15.07 -2.41
C GLU A 146 -20.02 16.01 -3.02
N MET A 147 -18.74 15.59 -3.07
CA MET A 147 -17.67 16.35 -3.74
C MET A 147 -18.00 16.64 -5.22
N ARG A 148 -18.55 15.66 -5.95
CA ARG A 148 -18.95 15.85 -7.35
C ARG A 148 -20.14 16.81 -7.49
N LYS A 149 -21.14 16.68 -6.60
CA LYS A 149 -22.32 17.55 -6.57
C LYS A 149 -21.94 19.02 -6.34
N GLU A 150 -20.98 19.28 -5.47
CA GLU A 150 -20.52 20.64 -5.13
C GLU A 150 -19.39 21.16 -6.03
N GLY A 151 -18.75 20.30 -6.83
CA GLY A 151 -17.50 20.64 -7.52
C GLY A 151 -16.33 20.90 -6.56
N SER A 152 -16.40 20.37 -5.33
CA SER A 152 -15.40 20.60 -4.28
C SER A 152 -14.25 19.58 -4.32
N LYS A 153 -13.10 19.98 -3.77
CA LYS A 153 -11.92 19.10 -3.61
C LYS A 153 -11.95 18.28 -2.31
N PHE A 154 -12.84 18.61 -1.38
CA PHE A 154 -12.98 17.96 -0.08
C PHE A 154 -14.39 18.16 0.48
N VAL A 155 -14.76 17.37 1.48
CA VAL A 155 -15.88 17.64 2.39
C VAL A 155 -15.34 18.03 3.76
N ARG A 156 -16.20 18.33 4.74
CA ARG A 156 -15.75 18.69 6.09
C ARG A 156 -16.10 17.58 7.08
N LEU A 157 -15.21 17.35 8.03
CA LEU A 157 -15.45 16.52 9.20
C LEU A 157 -15.52 17.44 10.42
N ASP A 158 -16.67 17.46 11.08
CA ASP A 158 -16.90 18.24 12.29
C ASP A 158 -16.58 17.38 13.52
N LEU A 159 -15.45 17.67 14.17
CA LEU A 159 -15.03 16.96 15.38
C LEU A 159 -15.74 17.50 16.62
N ARG A 160 -16.37 18.67 16.55
CA ARG A 160 -17.07 19.30 17.68
C ARG A 160 -18.30 18.50 18.11
N THR A 161 -18.80 17.62 17.24
CA THR A 161 -19.93 16.72 17.52
C THR A 161 -19.53 15.44 18.23
N VAL A 162 -18.23 15.21 18.48
CA VAL A 162 -17.74 14.06 19.24
C VAL A 162 -18.34 14.05 20.64
N ALA A 163 -18.80 12.88 21.07
CA ALA A 163 -19.36 12.68 22.41
C ALA A 163 -18.30 12.99 23.48
N GLY A 164 -18.64 13.84 24.45
CA GLY A 164 -17.72 14.35 25.47
C GLY A 164 -16.85 15.53 25.01
N GLY A 165 -16.98 15.98 23.75
CA GLY A 165 -16.45 17.26 23.27
C GLY A 165 -14.92 17.38 23.39
N GLU A 166 -14.47 18.53 23.88
CA GLU A 166 -13.05 18.88 23.98
C GLU A 166 -12.22 17.89 24.81
N GLU A 167 -12.75 17.42 25.96
CA GLU A 167 -12.06 16.49 26.83
C GLU A 167 -11.72 15.20 26.07
N THR A 168 -12.73 14.59 25.43
CA THR A 168 -12.55 13.40 24.60
C THR A 168 -11.52 13.62 23.50
N LEU A 169 -11.60 14.74 22.78
CA LEU A 169 -10.67 15.04 21.68
C LEU A 169 -9.21 15.16 22.15
N LEU A 170 -8.97 15.83 23.27
CA LEU A 170 -7.63 16.03 23.84
C LEU A 170 -7.06 14.76 24.46
N HIS A 171 -7.90 13.90 25.04
CA HIS A 171 -7.46 12.67 25.70
C HIS A 171 -7.34 11.48 24.73
N HIS A 172 -8.34 11.24 23.87
CA HIS A 172 -8.36 10.09 22.97
C HIS A 172 -7.60 10.35 21.67
N PHE A 173 -7.59 11.60 21.18
CA PHE A 173 -7.03 11.95 19.87
C PHE A 173 -5.97 13.08 19.90
N PRO A 174 -5.05 13.14 20.89
CA PRO A 174 -4.11 14.26 21.01
C PRO A 174 -3.26 14.47 19.75
N GLY A 175 -2.80 13.39 19.11
CA GLY A 175 -2.01 13.48 17.88
C GLY A 175 -2.80 13.96 16.65
N ILE A 176 -4.12 13.77 16.62
CA ILE A 176 -4.98 14.33 15.56
C ILE A 176 -5.18 15.81 15.79
N VAL A 177 -5.46 16.23 17.03
CA VAL A 177 -5.59 17.64 17.42
C VAL A 177 -4.31 18.40 17.08
N GLU A 178 -3.15 17.89 17.51
CA GLU A 178 -1.84 18.49 17.25
C GLU A 178 -1.57 18.62 15.75
N ARG A 179 -1.79 17.55 14.96
CA ARG A 179 -1.57 17.60 13.52
C ARG A 179 -2.50 18.57 12.80
N CYS A 180 -3.77 18.64 13.20
CA CYS A 180 -4.71 19.60 12.61
C CYS A 180 -4.26 21.03 12.91
N ARG A 181 -3.82 21.30 14.14
CA ARG A 181 -3.25 22.60 14.54
C ARG A 181 -2.02 22.97 13.72
N GLU A 182 -1.10 22.03 13.46
CA GLU A 182 0.08 22.25 12.60
C GLU A 182 -0.29 22.59 11.13
N GLU A 183 -1.43 22.10 10.65
CA GLU A 183 -1.98 22.44 9.32
C GLU A 183 -2.87 23.68 9.35
N GLY A 184 -3.03 24.33 10.51
CA GLY A 184 -3.74 25.59 10.67
C GLY A 184 -5.22 25.48 11.04
N TYR A 185 -5.68 24.31 11.51
CA TYR A 185 -7.06 24.07 11.92
C TYR A 185 -7.18 23.90 13.43
N ASP A 186 -8.13 24.60 14.03
CA ASP A 186 -8.54 24.34 15.41
C ASP A 186 -9.80 23.47 15.45
N VAL A 187 -9.62 22.17 15.67
CA VAL A 187 -10.70 21.17 15.64
C VAL A 187 -11.81 21.40 16.67
N LEU A 188 -11.56 22.25 17.68
CA LEU A 188 -12.52 22.59 18.72
C LEU A 188 -13.45 23.74 18.30
N SER A 189 -13.03 24.58 17.36
CA SER A 189 -13.80 25.74 16.91
C SER A 189 -14.32 25.60 15.48
N GLU A 190 -13.68 24.79 14.63
CA GLU A 190 -14.07 24.62 13.23
C GLU A 190 -13.98 23.16 12.72
N PRO A 191 -14.80 22.80 11.70
CA PRO A 191 -14.67 21.54 10.97
C PRO A 191 -13.40 21.50 10.11
N ILE A 192 -12.79 20.32 9.96
CA ILE A 192 -11.58 20.13 9.16
C ILE A 192 -11.89 19.60 7.75
N PRO A 193 -11.12 19.98 6.72
CA PRO A 193 -11.34 19.48 5.37
C PRO A 193 -10.80 18.05 5.24
N VAL A 194 -11.63 17.13 4.75
CA VAL A 194 -11.26 15.73 4.54
C VAL A 194 -11.58 15.23 3.14
N VAL A 195 -10.77 14.30 2.66
CA VAL A 195 -10.90 13.66 1.36
C VAL A 195 -10.59 12.16 1.47
N PRO A 196 -11.25 11.29 0.69
CA PRO A 196 -10.87 9.89 0.63
C PRO A 196 -9.47 9.72 0.03
N ALA A 197 -8.70 8.80 0.58
CA ALA A 197 -7.35 8.49 0.10
C ALA A 197 -7.15 6.98 0.02
N GLN A 198 -6.33 6.52 -0.93
CA GLN A 198 -5.92 5.12 -0.97
C GLN A 198 -5.20 4.79 0.35
N HIS A 199 -5.48 3.60 0.90
CA HIS A 199 -4.97 3.18 2.19
C HIS A 199 -4.28 1.82 2.17
N TYR A 200 -4.90 0.85 1.47
CA TYR A 200 -4.40 -0.51 1.42
C TYR A 200 -4.67 -1.14 0.04
N PHE A 201 -3.78 -2.04 -0.37
CA PHE A 201 -3.93 -2.85 -1.58
C PHE A 201 -4.20 -4.31 -1.22
N MET A 202 -5.38 -4.82 -1.56
CA MET A 202 -5.77 -6.21 -1.26
C MET A 202 -5.46 -7.16 -2.42
N GLY A 203 -5.41 -6.62 -3.64
CA GLY A 203 -4.86 -7.35 -4.78
C GLY A 203 -3.36 -7.58 -4.66
N GLY A 204 -2.77 -8.13 -5.71
CA GLY A 204 -1.33 -8.26 -5.80
C GLY A 204 -0.90 -9.58 -6.42
N VAL A 205 0.39 -9.89 -6.25
CA VAL A 205 0.97 -11.14 -6.78
C VAL A 205 0.25 -12.32 -6.14
N ARG A 206 -0.35 -13.20 -6.94
CA ARG A 206 -1.04 -14.40 -6.45
C ARG A 206 -0.05 -15.22 -5.63
N SER A 207 -0.41 -15.51 -4.39
CA SER A 207 0.37 -16.37 -3.51
C SER A 207 -0.51 -17.37 -2.78
N ASP A 208 -0.04 -18.60 -2.59
CA ASP A 208 -0.71 -19.54 -1.71
C ASP A 208 -0.55 -19.17 -0.21
N LEU A 209 -1.11 -19.98 0.69
CA LEU A 209 -1.03 -19.74 2.14
C LEU A 209 0.36 -19.97 2.74
N SER A 210 1.33 -20.44 1.93
CA SER A 210 2.75 -20.55 2.25
C SER A 210 3.58 -19.44 1.57
N GLY A 211 2.93 -18.49 0.89
CA GLY A 211 3.57 -17.37 0.21
C GLY A 211 4.13 -17.72 -1.18
N ARG A 212 3.94 -18.94 -1.69
CA ARG A 212 4.47 -19.34 -2.99
C ARG A 212 3.69 -18.69 -4.12
N THR A 213 4.39 -18.10 -5.08
CA THR A 213 3.75 -17.56 -6.29
C THR A 213 3.57 -18.63 -7.36
N THR A 214 3.00 -18.28 -8.52
CA THR A 214 2.95 -19.18 -9.68
C THR A 214 4.32 -19.42 -10.32
N MET A 215 5.35 -18.68 -9.91
CA MET A 215 6.73 -18.90 -10.33
C MET A 215 7.49 -19.69 -9.25
N PRO A 216 8.02 -20.88 -9.56
CA PRO A 216 8.83 -21.65 -8.63
C PRO A 216 10.01 -20.84 -8.05
N HIS A 217 10.27 -21.03 -6.75
CA HIS A 217 11.30 -20.32 -5.98
C HIS A 217 11.11 -18.79 -5.85
N LEU A 218 9.95 -18.26 -6.27
CA LEU A 218 9.52 -16.91 -5.98
C LEU A 218 8.35 -16.93 -4.99
N TYR A 219 8.49 -16.16 -3.92
CA TYR A 219 7.49 -15.95 -2.90
C TYR A 219 7.01 -14.50 -2.90
N ALA A 220 5.79 -14.26 -2.42
CA ALA A 220 5.28 -12.92 -2.17
C ALA A 220 4.55 -12.90 -0.82
N VAL A 221 4.83 -11.90 0.01
CA VAL A 221 4.28 -11.76 1.36
C VAL A 221 3.92 -10.31 1.70
N GLY A 222 2.97 -10.13 2.62
CA GLY A 222 2.46 -8.82 3.00
C GLY A 222 1.66 -8.17 1.88
N GLU A 223 1.55 -6.84 1.89
CA GLU A 223 0.69 -6.06 0.97
C GLU A 223 1.05 -6.20 -0.53
N THR A 224 2.19 -6.80 -0.88
CA THR A 224 2.52 -7.11 -2.29
C THR A 224 1.74 -8.31 -2.83
N CYS A 225 1.26 -9.21 -1.98
CA CYS A 225 0.62 -10.45 -2.39
C CYS A 225 -0.90 -10.43 -2.22
N CYS A 226 -1.56 -11.28 -3.01
CA CYS A 226 -2.96 -11.65 -2.84
C CYS A 226 -3.03 -13.14 -2.50
N ASN A 227 -3.32 -13.45 -1.24
CA ASN A 227 -3.52 -14.80 -0.71
C ASN A 227 -5.00 -15.12 -0.38
N GLY A 228 -5.91 -14.22 -0.76
CA GLY A 228 -7.36 -14.39 -0.61
C GLY A 228 -7.93 -14.05 0.77
N VAL A 229 -7.13 -13.80 1.81
CA VAL A 229 -7.64 -13.59 3.18
C VAL A 229 -8.41 -12.28 3.38
N HIS A 230 -8.28 -11.33 2.46
CA HIS A 230 -8.91 -10.02 2.55
C HIS A 230 -10.17 -9.88 1.70
N GLY A 231 -10.40 -10.76 0.71
CA GLY A 231 -11.45 -10.56 -0.30
C GLY A 231 -11.39 -9.15 -0.91
N ARG A 232 -12.56 -8.56 -1.21
CA ARG A 232 -12.67 -7.20 -1.77
C ARG A 232 -12.55 -6.08 -0.72
N ASN A 233 -12.61 -6.39 0.57
CA ASN A 233 -12.58 -5.37 1.61
C ASN A 233 -11.87 -5.87 2.87
N ARG A 234 -10.66 -5.35 3.10
CA ARG A 234 -9.85 -5.72 4.26
C ARG A 234 -10.43 -5.17 5.56
N LEU A 235 -10.72 -6.04 6.52
CA LEU A 235 -11.05 -5.62 7.90
C LEU A 235 -9.88 -4.86 8.55
N ALA A 236 -10.20 -3.92 9.43
CA ALA A 236 -9.20 -3.15 10.16
C ALA A 236 -8.24 -4.06 10.95
N SER A 237 -6.99 -3.62 11.12
CA SER A 237 -5.94 -4.29 11.91
C SER A 237 -5.43 -5.65 11.40
N ASN A 238 -6.02 -6.23 10.34
CA ASN A 238 -5.61 -7.54 9.85
C ASN A 238 -4.35 -7.55 8.97
N SER A 239 -3.93 -6.42 8.38
CA SER A 239 -2.79 -6.42 7.44
C SER A 239 -1.44 -6.73 8.09
N LEU A 240 -1.19 -6.24 9.31
CA LEU A 240 0.07 -6.53 9.99
C LEU A 240 0.12 -8.01 10.43
N LEU A 241 -1.02 -8.54 10.88
CA LEU A 241 -1.14 -9.93 11.27
C LEU A 241 -0.95 -10.87 10.08
N GLU A 242 -1.57 -10.53 8.94
CA GLU A 242 -1.36 -11.20 7.65
C GLU A 242 0.13 -11.23 7.30
N ALA A 243 0.79 -10.08 7.24
CA ALA A 243 2.20 -9.99 6.87
C ALA A 243 3.10 -10.86 7.78
N LEU A 244 2.85 -10.88 9.09
CA LEU A 244 3.64 -11.68 10.04
C LEU A 244 3.41 -13.18 9.88
N ILE A 245 2.15 -13.61 9.75
CA ILE A 245 1.80 -15.03 9.63
C ILE A 245 2.35 -15.60 8.32
N PHE A 246 2.11 -14.93 7.19
CA PHE A 246 2.51 -15.43 5.89
C PHE A 246 4.02 -15.32 5.65
N ALA A 247 4.68 -14.28 6.18
CA ALA A 247 6.15 -14.25 6.19
C ALA A 247 6.75 -15.41 6.99
N ARG A 248 6.15 -15.79 8.14
CA ARG A 248 6.61 -16.95 8.91
C ARG A 248 6.41 -18.26 8.15
N ARG A 249 5.24 -18.45 7.53
CA ARG A 249 4.97 -19.65 6.74
C ARG A 249 5.89 -19.77 5.53
N ALA A 250 6.14 -18.68 4.82
CA ALA A 250 7.11 -18.65 3.72
C ALA A 250 8.52 -19.01 4.22
N ALA A 251 8.93 -18.49 5.37
CA ALA A 251 10.23 -18.85 5.96
C ALA A 251 10.32 -20.35 6.32
N ASP A 252 9.28 -20.91 6.94
CA ASP A 252 9.23 -22.33 7.30
C ASP A 252 9.21 -23.23 6.05
N ASP A 253 8.57 -22.78 4.97
CA ASP A 253 8.54 -23.45 3.67
C ASP A 253 9.91 -23.45 2.99
N ILE A 254 10.55 -22.27 2.90
CA ILE A 254 11.90 -22.10 2.36
C ILE A 254 12.92 -22.95 3.12
N ALA A 255 12.81 -23.03 4.45
CA ALA A 255 13.72 -23.81 5.28
C ALA A 255 13.61 -25.33 5.05
N LYS A 256 12.45 -25.82 4.62
CA LYS A 256 12.20 -27.25 4.35
C LYS A 256 12.31 -27.60 2.86
N GLY A 257 12.15 -26.61 1.99
CA GLY A 257 12.09 -26.77 0.54
C GLY A 257 13.46 -26.87 -0.13
N ALA A 258 13.43 -27.17 -1.42
CA ALA A 258 14.61 -27.10 -2.26
C ALA A 258 14.97 -25.64 -2.57
N CYS A 259 16.26 -25.40 -2.81
CA CYS A 259 16.73 -24.16 -3.41
C CYS A 259 16.76 -24.31 -4.93
N ALA A 260 16.43 -23.23 -5.63
CA ALA A 260 16.62 -23.10 -7.07
C ALA A 260 18.08 -23.40 -7.43
N ARG A 261 18.27 -24.04 -8.59
CA ARG A 261 19.59 -24.40 -9.12
C ARG A 261 19.61 -24.17 -10.62
N GLY A 262 20.73 -23.70 -11.14
CA GLY A 262 20.94 -23.49 -12.56
C GLY A 262 21.65 -22.19 -12.86
N GLN A 263 21.67 -21.82 -14.13
CA GLN A 263 22.27 -20.59 -14.61
C GLN A 263 21.17 -19.57 -14.91
N ALA A 264 21.27 -18.40 -14.27
CA ALA A 264 20.37 -17.29 -14.54
C ALA A 264 20.70 -16.65 -15.90
N VAL A 265 19.65 -16.36 -16.68
CA VAL A 265 19.76 -15.46 -17.82
C VAL A 265 19.85 -14.04 -17.27
N ILE A 266 21.03 -13.43 -17.40
CA ILE A 266 21.24 -12.03 -17.02
C ILE A 266 20.88 -11.17 -18.23
N PRO A 267 19.80 -10.38 -18.18
CA PRO A 267 19.40 -9.57 -19.31
C PRO A 267 20.48 -8.53 -19.63
N SER A 268 20.87 -8.45 -20.89
CA SER A 268 21.70 -7.35 -21.40
C SER A 268 20.81 -6.12 -21.51
N MET A 269 20.66 -5.39 -20.40
CA MET A 269 19.84 -4.18 -20.34
C MET A 269 20.62 -3.02 -19.72
N THR A 270 20.36 -1.82 -20.24
CA THR A 270 20.65 -0.57 -19.55
C THR A 270 19.39 -0.12 -18.83
N TYR A 271 19.48 0.17 -17.54
CA TYR A 271 18.36 0.70 -16.78
C TYR A 271 18.00 2.11 -17.29
N ASP A 272 16.73 2.29 -17.68
CA ASP A 272 16.14 3.58 -18.04
C ASP A 272 14.92 3.86 -17.15
N LYS A 273 14.81 5.09 -16.64
CA LYS A 273 13.61 5.57 -15.94
C LYS A 273 12.34 5.46 -16.78
N LYS A 274 12.44 5.40 -18.12
CA LYS A 274 11.29 5.12 -18.98
C LYS A 274 10.69 3.74 -18.73
N GLN A 275 11.51 2.72 -18.45
CA GLN A 275 11.04 1.37 -18.15
C GLN A 275 10.28 1.36 -16.83
N GLU A 276 10.82 2.01 -15.80
CA GLU A 276 10.14 2.17 -14.51
C GLU A 276 8.78 2.88 -14.67
N ARG A 277 8.74 3.97 -15.44
CA ARG A 277 7.48 4.67 -15.73
C ARG A 277 6.48 3.82 -16.50
N ALA A 278 6.95 3.02 -17.46
CA ALA A 278 6.09 2.12 -18.21
C ALA A 278 5.48 1.06 -17.29
N ARG A 279 6.27 0.53 -16.34
CA ARG A 279 5.79 -0.41 -15.32
C ARG A 279 4.78 0.23 -14.38
N HIS A 280 5.02 1.44 -13.90
CA HIS A 280 4.05 2.17 -13.08
C HIS A 280 2.75 2.40 -13.84
N ALA A 281 2.84 2.77 -15.13
CA ALA A 281 1.66 2.94 -15.99
C ALA A 281 0.89 1.62 -16.21
N LEU A 282 1.60 0.49 -16.36
CA LEU A 282 1.00 -0.84 -16.45
C LEU A 282 0.23 -1.18 -15.18
N VAL A 283 0.84 -0.98 -14.00
CA VAL A 283 0.18 -1.23 -12.72
C VAL A 283 -1.04 -0.32 -12.54
N THR A 284 -0.91 0.99 -12.84
CA THR A 284 -2.04 1.93 -12.78
C THR A 284 -3.18 1.48 -13.69
N LYS A 285 -2.88 1.06 -14.92
CA LYS A 285 -3.89 0.57 -15.87
C LYS A 285 -4.66 -0.63 -15.33
N GLU A 286 -3.97 -1.61 -14.73
CA GLU A 286 -4.65 -2.79 -14.18
C GLU A 286 -5.47 -2.47 -12.91
N VAL A 287 -4.98 -1.52 -12.10
CA VAL A 287 -5.71 -1.03 -10.91
C VAL A 287 -6.99 -0.27 -11.29
N ASP A 288 -6.96 0.46 -12.39
CA ASP A 288 -8.11 1.28 -12.85
C ASP A 288 -9.13 0.49 -13.69
N ARG A 289 -8.84 -0.78 -14.03
CA ARG A 289 -9.59 -1.57 -15.03
C ARG A 289 -11.06 -1.88 -14.69
N GLU A 290 -11.47 -1.91 -13.42
CA GLU A 290 -12.88 -2.04 -13.01
C GLU A 290 -13.53 -0.69 -12.65
N HIS A 291 -12.82 0.43 -12.77
CA HIS A 291 -13.37 1.77 -12.52
C HIS A 291 -13.97 2.44 -13.78
N GLU A 292 -13.94 1.76 -14.94
CA GLU A 292 -14.63 2.10 -16.19
C GLU A 292 -15.94 1.31 -16.34
#